data_AF-A0A376YHW8-F1
#
_entry.id   AF-A0A376YHW8-F1
#
_cell.length_a   1.000
_cell.length_b   1.000
_cell.length_c   1.000
_cell.angle_alpha   90.00
_cell.angle_beta   90.00
_cell.angle_gamma   90.00
#
_symmetry.space_group_name_H-M   'P 1'
#
loop_
_entity.id
_entity.type
_entity.pdbx_description
1 polymer ?
#
loop_
_entity_poly.entity_id
_entity_poly.type
_entity_poly.pdbx_seq_one_letter_code
_entity_poly.pdbx_strand_id
1 'polypeptide(L)'
;MIVLARDNGDPLLDLPWQITRQQLTVSDGRWSWPYAGFPLSGRLGVKVDNWQAGLENALISGRLSVLTQGQAGKGNAVLNFGPGKLSMDNSQLPLQLTGEAKQADLILYARLPAQLSGSLTDPTLAFEPGALLRSKGRVIDSLDIDEIRWPLAGVKVTQRGVDGRLQAILQAHENELGDFVLHMDGLANDFLPDAGRWQWRYWGKGSFTPMNATWDVAGKGEWHDSTITLTDLSTGFDQLQYGTMTVEKPRLILDKPVVWVRDAQHPSFSGALSLDAGQTLFTGGSVLPPSTLKFSVDGAIRRISSLKAIYMLVRLARFG
;
A
#
# COMPACT_ATOMS: atom_id res chain seq x y z
N MET A 1 -20.33 0.33 -30.88
CA MET A 1 -19.49 -0.84 -31.24
C MET A 1 -19.67 -1.87 -30.15
N ILE A 2 -19.82 -3.15 -30.51
CA ILE A 2 -20.06 -4.24 -29.54
C ILE A 2 -18.94 -5.28 -29.68
N VAL A 3 -18.32 -5.66 -28.57
CA VAL A 3 -17.33 -6.76 -28.50
C VAL A 3 -17.89 -7.85 -27.58
N LEU A 4 -17.92 -9.10 -28.07
CA LEU A 4 -18.48 -10.26 -27.37
C LEU A 4 -17.36 -11.15 -26.83
N ALA A 5 -17.60 -11.81 -25.68
CA ALA A 5 -16.75 -12.89 -25.21
C ALA A 5 -16.98 -14.14 -26.08
N ARG A 6 -15.94 -14.95 -26.33
CA ARG A 6 -16.05 -16.15 -27.19
C ARG A 6 -17.01 -17.22 -26.65
N ASP A 7 -17.32 -17.19 -25.35
CA ASP A 7 -18.08 -18.25 -24.67
C ASP A 7 -19.29 -17.76 -23.84
N ASN A 8 -19.68 -16.47 -23.93
CA ASN A 8 -20.88 -15.95 -23.23
C ASN A 8 -21.52 -14.78 -23.99
N GLY A 9 -22.85 -14.78 -24.10
CA GLY A 9 -23.64 -13.85 -24.92
C GLY A 9 -23.73 -12.41 -24.43
N ASP A 10 -23.12 -12.06 -23.29
CA ASP A 10 -23.08 -10.69 -22.78
C ASP A 10 -21.90 -9.90 -23.39
N PRO A 11 -22.11 -8.67 -23.88
CA PRO A 11 -21.06 -7.86 -24.47
C PRO A 11 -20.03 -7.42 -23.41
N LEU A 12 -18.75 -7.70 -23.69
CA LEU A 12 -17.60 -7.21 -22.91
C LEU A 12 -17.50 -5.69 -22.99
N LEU A 13 -17.94 -5.12 -24.11
CA LEU A 13 -17.90 -3.69 -24.38
C LEU A 13 -19.04 -3.31 -25.32
N ASP A 14 -19.86 -2.35 -24.94
CA ASP A 14 -20.87 -1.71 -25.77
C ASP A 14 -20.73 -0.19 -25.63
N LEU A 15 -20.31 0.49 -26.70
CA LEU A 15 -20.10 1.93 -26.70
C LEU A 15 -21.04 2.57 -27.73
N PRO A 16 -22.20 3.09 -27.30
CA PRO A 16 -23.06 3.92 -28.14
C PRO A 16 -22.37 5.25 -28.33
N TRP A 17 -22.07 5.59 -29.58
CA TRP A 17 -21.37 6.83 -29.90
C TRP A 17 -22.17 7.68 -30.89
N GLN A 18 -22.02 8.99 -30.76
CA GLN A 18 -22.54 9.97 -31.70
C GLN A 18 -21.42 10.92 -32.10
N ILE A 19 -21.44 11.35 -33.35
CA ILE A 19 -20.43 12.26 -33.88
C ILE A 19 -21.09 13.40 -34.62
N THR A 20 -20.57 14.60 -34.39
CA THR A 20 -20.88 15.83 -35.13
C THR A 20 -19.57 16.45 -35.60
N ARG A 21 -19.65 17.56 -36.35
CA ARG A 21 -18.43 18.30 -36.75
C ARG A 21 -17.60 18.81 -35.57
N GLN A 22 -18.25 19.10 -34.43
CA GLN A 22 -17.60 19.70 -33.28
C GLN A 22 -17.39 18.71 -32.13
N GLN A 23 -18.14 17.61 -32.08
CA GLN A 23 -18.20 16.78 -30.88
C GLN A 23 -18.24 15.29 -31.23
N LEU A 24 -17.48 14.49 -30.50
CA LEU A 24 -17.64 13.05 -30.40
C LEU A 24 -18.13 12.73 -28.98
N THR A 25 -19.21 11.98 -28.86
CA THR A 25 -19.73 11.52 -27.57
C THR A 25 -19.86 10.02 -27.55
N VAL A 26 -19.57 9.43 -26.39
CA VAL A 26 -19.94 8.08 -25.99
C VAL A 26 -20.87 8.23 -24.80
N SER A 27 -22.11 7.75 -24.93
CA SER A 27 -23.15 7.92 -23.92
C SER A 27 -23.65 6.56 -23.46
N ASP A 28 -23.72 6.34 -22.15
CA ASP A 28 -24.12 5.06 -21.53
C ASP A 28 -23.32 3.85 -22.05
N GLY A 29 -22.03 4.04 -22.32
CA GLY A 29 -21.15 2.94 -22.67
C GLY A 29 -21.12 1.92 -21.53
N ARG A 30 -21.18 0.64 -21.84
CA ARG A 30 -21.17 -0.47 -20.88
C ARG A 30 -19.93 -1.30 -21.12
N TRP A 31 -19.32 -1.74 -20.03
CA TRP A 31 -18.18 -2.63 -20.11
C TRP A 31 -18.31 -3.69 -19.02
N SER A 32 -17.78 -4.86 -19.32
CA SER A 32 -17.72 -6.01 -18.44
C SER A 32 -16.41 -6.73 -18.68
N TRP A 33 -15.66 -6.98 -17.62
CA TRP A 33 -14.38 -7.67 -17.67
C TRP A 33 -14.36 -8.78 -16.61
N PRO A 34 -14.32 -10.06 -17.03
CA PRO A 34 -14.21 -11.19 -16.11
C PRO A 34 -12.74 -11.41 -15.71
N TYR A 35 -12.22 -10.62 -14.77
CA TYR A 35 -10.85 -10.79 -14.27
C TYR A 35 -10.82 -11.82 -13.14
N ALA A 36 -10.23 -13.00 -13.37
CA ALA A 36 -9.76 -13.93 -12.32
C ALA A 36 -10.70 -14.09 -11.09
N GLY A 37 -12.00 -14.29 -11.30
CA GLY A 37 -12.99 -14.49 -10.22
C GLY A 37 -13.63 -13.21 -9.64
N PHE A 38 -13.27 -12.03 -10.14
CA PHE A 38 -13.83 -10.73 -9.78
C PHE A 38 -14.46 -10.10 -11.02
N PRO A 39 -15.77 -10.31 -11.27
CA PRO A 39 -16.45 -9.65 -12.38
C PRO A 39 -16.46 -8.14 -12.13
N LEU A 40 -15.72 -7.41 -12.96
CA LEU A 40 -15.73 -5.96 -13.01
C LEU A 40 -16.71 -5.55 -14.09
N SER A 41 -17.60 -4.63 -13.78
CA SER A 41 -18.52 -4.07 -14.78
C SER A 41 -18.71 -2.61 -14.53
N GLY A 42 -19.25 -1.88 -15.50
CA GLY A 42 -19.46 -0.47 -15.26
C GLY A 42 -20.00 0.30 -16.44
N ARG A 43 -19.94 1.62 -16.30
CA ARG A 43 -20.41 2.56 -17.30
C ARG A 43 -19.31 3.53 -17.70
N LEU A 44 -19.33 3.95 -18.95
CA LEU A 44 -18.40 4.89 -19.53
C LEU A 44 -19.17 5.96 -20.28
N GLY A 45 -18.95 7.21 -19.89
CA GLY A 45 -19.33 8.39 -20.66
C GLY A 45 -18.08 9.13 -21.08
N VAL A 46 -17.96 9.46 -22.37
CA VAL A 46 -16.84 10.25 -22.90
C VAL A 46 -17.39 11.35 -23.79
N LYS A 47 -16.81 12.53 -23.68
CA LYS A 47 -17.08 13.67 -24.56
C LYS A 47 -15.76 14.26 -25.02
N VAL A 48 -15.61 14.39 -26.33
CA VAL A 48 -14.47 15.04 -26.98
C VAL A 48 -14.98 16.20 -27.82
N ASP A 49 -14.71 17.42 -27.36
CA ASP A 49 -14.99 18.63 -28.12
C ASP A 49 -13.82 18.95 -29.06
N ASN A 50 -14.10 19.59 -30.20
CA ASN A 50 -13.14 19.99 -31.22
C ASN A 50 -12.28 18.85 -31.80
N TRP A 51 -12.81 17.63 -31.85
CA TRP A 51 -12.05 16.45 -32.28
C TRP A 51 -11.47 16.56 -33.71
N GLN A 52 -12.14 17.30 -34.61
CA GLN A 52 -11.66 17.53 -35.99
C GLN A 52 -10.45 18.45 -36.08
N ALA A 53 -10.20 19.27 -35.04
CA ALA A 53 -9.04 20.16 -34.98
C ALA A 53 -7.75 19.43 -34.57
N GLY A 54 -7.81 18.09 -34.43
CA GLY A 54 -6.71 17.25 -33.98
C GLY A 54 -6.64 17.13 -32.46
N LEU A 55 -5.85 16.14 -31.99
CA LEU A 55 -5.69 15.79 -30.58
C LEU A 55 -5.32 17.01 -29.71
N GLU A 56 -4.37 17.83 -30.18
CA GLU A 56 -3.83 19.00 -29.47
C GLU A 56 -4.87 20.10 -29.16
N ASN A 57 -5.93 20.14 -29.96
CA ASN A 57 -7.01 21.12 -29.84
C ASN A 57 -8.30 20.51 -29.27
N ALA A 58 -8.34 19.19 -29.13
CA ALA A 58 -9.49 18.48 -28.58
C ALA A 58 -9.55 18.63 -27.06
N LEU A 59 -10.76 18.83 -26.54
CA LEU A 59 -11.03 18.86 -25.10
C LEU A 59 -11.77 17.59 -24.70
N ILE A 60 -11.14 16.80 -23.85
CA ILE A 60 -11.62 15.48 -23.43
C ILE A 60 -12.18 15.59 -22.03
N SER A 61 -13.36 15.02 -21.83
CA SER A 61 -13.98 14.85 -20.53
C SER A 61 -14.76 13.55 -20.46
N GLY A 62 -15.02 13.06 -19.27
CA GLY A 62 -15.82 11.86 -19.11
C GLY A 62 -15.87 11.33 -17.69
N ARG A 63 -16.55 10.20 -17.59
CA ARG A 63 -16.81 9.50 -16.35
C ARG A 63 -16.79 8.00 -16.61
N LEU A 64 -15.96 7.31 -15.87
CA LEU A 64 -15.90 5.86 -15.81
C LEU A 64 -16.36 5.41 -14.44
N SER A 65 -17.43 4.61 -14.36
CA SER A 65 -17.79 3.90 -13.13
C SER A 65 -17.34 2.45 -13.21
N VAL A 66 -16.85 1.93 -12.09
CA VAL A 66 -16.43 0.55 -11.87
C VAL A 66 -17.27 0.02 -10.71
N LEU A 67 -18.11 -0.96 -11.02
CA LEU A 67 -18.83 -1.77 -10.06
C LEU A 67 -18.07 -3.07 -9.85
N THR A 68 -17.67 -3.32 -8.61
CA THR A 68 -17.10 -4.58 -8.17
C THR A 68 -18.21 -5.45 -7.59
N GLN A 69 -18.27 -6.72 -7.99
CA GLN A 69 -19.13 -7.71 -7.35
C GLN A 69 -18.23 -8.81 -6.75
N GLY A 70 -18.32 -9.00 -5.43
CA GLY A 70 -17.59 -10.04 -4.71
C GLY A 70 -18.38 -10.55 -3.51
N GLN A 71 -17.81 -11.55 -2.81
CA GLN A 71 -18.44 -12.15 -1.62
C GLN A 71 -18.71 -11.13 -0.50
N ALA A 72 -17.93 -10.06 -0.45
CA ALA A 72 -18.05 -8.94 0.49
C ALA A 72 -19.13 -7.90 0.13
N GLY A 73 -19.91 -8.15 -0.93
CA GLY A 73 -20.92 -7.25 -1.45
C GLY A 73 -20.45 -6.39 -2.63
N LYS A 74 -21.26 -5.38 -2.98
CA LYS A 74 -20.98 -4.45 -4.08
C LYS A 74 -20.10 -3.29 -3.61
N GLY A 75 -19.09 -2.96 -4.39
CA GLY A 75 -18.33 -1.71 -4.29
C GLY A 75 -18.49 -0.89 -5.57
N ASN A 76 -18.46 0.43 -5.46
CA ASN A 76 -18.55 1.33 -6.61
C ASN A 76 -17.45 2.37 -6.54
N ALA A 77 -16.63 2.45 -7.59
CA ALA A 77 -15.65 3.47 -7.81
C ALA A 77 -15.98 4.27 -9.09
N VAL A 78 -15.69 5.56 -9.08
CA VAL A 78 -15.97 6.49 -10.17
C VAL A 78 -14.74 7.32 -10.42
N LEU A 79 -14.21 7.24 -11.63
CA LEU A 79 -13.20 8.13 -12.16
C LEU A 79 -13.88 9.19 -13.02
N ASN A 80 -13.81 10.45 -12.61
CA ASN A 80 -14.11 11.57 -13.49
C ASN A 80 -12.79 12.05 -14.10
N PHE A 81 -12.83 12.47 -15.36
CA PHE A 81 -11.68 13.04 -16.04
C PHE A 81 -12.08 14.23 -16.91
N GLY A 82 -11.18 15.19 -17.00
CA GLY A 82 -11.40 16.43 -17.73
C GLY A 82 -12.47 17.35 -17.13
N PRO A 83 -12.83 18.42 -17.84
CA PRO A 83 -12.33 18.78 -19.17
C PRO A 83 -10.82 19.06 -19.18
N GLY A 84 -10.10 18.49 -20.14
CA GLY A 84 -8.67 18.68 -20.29
C GLY A 84 -8.14 18.20 -21.63
N LYS A 85 -6.87 18.47 -21.91
CA LYS A 85 -6.22 18.12 -23.17
C LYS A 85 -5.38 16.85 -23.01
N LEU A 86 -5.37 16.02 -24.04
CA LEU A 86 -4.32 15.03 -24.24
C LEU A 86 -3.46 15.51 -25.40
N SER A 87 -2.16 15.26 -25.35
CA SER A 87 -1.19 15.82 -26.28
C SER A 87 0.02 14.90 -26.42
N MET A 88 0.62 14.89 -27.61
CA MET A 88 1.88 14.20 -27.83
C MET A 88 3.07 14.94 -27.18
N ASP A 89 2.91 16.22 -26.85
CA ASP A 89 3.95 17.01 -26.20
C ASP A 89 3.66 17.18 -24.70
N ASN A 90 2.49 17.70 -24.34
CA ASN A 90 2.14 17.98 -22.95
C ASN A 90 0.62 17.94 -22.71
N SER A 91 0.16 16.78 -22.24
CA SER A 91 -1.21 16.58 -21.78
C SER A 91 -1.49 17.42 -20.54
N GLN A 92 -2.75 17.79 -20.35
CA GLN A 92 -3.25 18.44 -19.15
C GLN A 92 -4.68 17.96 -18.92
N LEU A 93 -4.81 16.82 -18.25
CA LEU A 93 -6.11 16.21 -17.97
C LEU A 93 -6.29 16.03 -16.44
N PRO A 94 -7.19 16.81 -15.81
CA PRO A 94 -7.53 16.59 -14.41
C PRO A 94 -8.32 15.28 -14.26
N LEU A 95 -8.09 14.59 -13.16
CA LEU A 95 -8.66 13.28 -12.83
C LEU A 95 -9.14 13.29 -11.38
N GLN A 96 -10.24 12.58 -11.12
CA GLN A 96 -10.71 12.37 -9.75
C GLN A 96 -11.30 10.97 -9.61
N LEU A 97 -10.58 10.09 -8.92
CA LEU A 97 -11.10 8.77 -8.52
C LEU A 97 -11.77 8.87 -7.15
N THR A 98 -13.02 8.45 -7.05
CA THR A 98 -13.77 8.39 -5.79
C THR A 98 -14.54 7.09 -5.67
N GLY A 99 -14.63 6.54 -4.46
CA GLY A 99 -15.58 5.46 -4.18
C GLY A 99 -15.02 4.41 -3.24
N GLU A 100 -15.66 3.24 -3.25
CA GLU A 100 -15.31 2.13 -2.38
C GLU A 100 -15.15 0.82 -3.15
N ALA A 101 -14.23 -0.01 -2.69
CA ALA A 101 -14.08 -1.39 -3.13
C ALA A 101 -14.12 -2.30 -1.91
N LYS A 102 -14.74 -3.47 -2.06
CA LYS A 102 -14.85 -4.47 -0.99
C LYS A 102 -14.18 -5.75 -1.43
N GLN A 103 -13.27 -6.26 -0.60
CA GLN A 103 -12.56 -7.50 -0.85
C GLN A 103 -12.46 -8.29 0.45
N ALA A 104 -13.13 -9.46 0.49
CA ALA A 104 -13.29 -10.24 1.72
C ALA A 104 -13.75 -9.32 2.88
N ASP A 105 -13.08 -9.35 4.02
CA ASP A 105 -13.46 -8.53 5.19
C ASP A 105 -12.86 -7.12 5.16
N LEU A 106 -12.27 -6.69 4.04
CA LEU A 106 -11.67 -5.36 3.86
C LEU A 106 -12.53 -4.46 2.99
N ILE A 107 -12.65 -3.21 3.43
CA ILE A 107 -13.27 -2.12 2.65
C ILE A 107 -12.20 -1.08 2.38
N LEU A 108 -11.99 -0.74 1.10
CA LEU A 108 -11.14 0.35 0.66
C LEU A 108 -11.99 1.56 0.27
N TYR A 109 -11.53 2.76 0.64
CA TYR A 109 -12.12 4.04 0.27
C TYR A 109 -11.10 4.89 -0.45
N ALA A 110 -11.44 5.38 -1.64
CA ALA A 110 -10.57 6.23 -2.43
C ALA A 110 -11.17 7.64 -2.58
N ARG A 111 -10.33 8.66 -2.40
CA ARG A 111 -10.55 10.02 -2.89
C ARG A 111 -9.22 10.51 -3.44
N LEU A 112 -9.02 10.39 -4.74
CA LEU A 112 -7.74 10.66 -5.40
C LEU A 112 -7.95 11.69 -6.53
N PRO A 113 -7.95 13.00 -6.21
CA PRO A 113 -7.71 14.03 -7.21
C PRO A 113 -6.28 13.91 -7.73
N ALA A 114 -6.11 14.04 -9.04
CA ALA A 114 -4.82 13.95 -9.70
C ALA A 114 -4.82 14.73 -11.01
N GLN A 115 -3.63 15.06 -11.50
CA GLN A 115 -3.42 15.67 -12.80
C GLN A 115 -2.58 14.73 -13.66
N LEU A 116 -3.10 14.35 -14.82
CA LEU A 116 -2.31 13.71 -15.87
C LEU A 116 -1.64 14.79 -16.72
N SER A 117 -0.33 14.67 -16.87
CA SER A 117 0.51 15.63 -17.58
C SER A 117 1.62 14.96 -18.39
N GLY A 118 2.33 15.73 -19.23
CA GLY A 118 3.40 15.22 -20.08
C GLY A 118 2.89 14.57 -21.37
N SER A 119 3.81 14.07 -22.19
CA SER A 119 3.46 13.41 -23.45
C SER A 119 2.59 12.17 -23.21
N LEU A 120 1.67 11.86 -24.12
CA LEU A 120 0.98 10.56 -24.10
C LEU A 120 1.93 9.35 -24.14
N THR A 121 3.15 9.53 -24.64
CA THR A 121 4.16 8.47 -24.69
C THR A 121 4.98 8.35 -23.40
N ASP A 122 5.00 9.39 -22.58
CA ASP A 122 5.65 9.42 -21.26
C ASP A 122 4.82 10.26 -20.27
N PRO A 123 3.63 9.77 -19.87
CA PRO A 123 2.73 10.53 -19.03
C PRO A 123 3.17 10.48 -17.57
N THR A 124 2.92 11.58 -16.86
CA THR A 124 3.04 11.66 -15.41
C THR A 124 1.66 11.88 -14.79
N LEU A 125 1.26 11.00 -13.88
CA LEU A 125 0.10 11.17 -13.03
C LEU A 125 0.54 11.72 -11.67
N ALA A 126 0.18 12.97 -11.35
CA ALA A 126 0.52 13.61 -10.09
C ALA A 126 -0.72 13.73 -9.20
N PHE A 127 -0.69 13.17 -7.99
CA PHE A 127 -1.78 13.29 -7.03
C PHE A 127 -1.81 14.67 -6.38
N GLU A 128 -3.00 15.26 -6.35
CA GLU A 128 -3.23 16.60 -5.84
C GLU A 128 -3.48 16.63 -4.33
N PRO A 129 -3.44 17.81 -3.68
CA PRO A 129 -3.86 17.96 -2.30
C PRO A 129 -5.24 17.33 -2.04
N GLY A 130 -5.33 16.54 -0.97
CA GLY A 130 -6.55 15.80 -0.62
C GLY A 130 -6.62 14.37 -1.18
N ALA A 131 -5.62 13.94 -1.96
CA ALA A 131 -5.47 12.53 -2.33
C ALA A 131 -5.20 11.64 -1.12
N LEU A 132 -6.16 10.75 -0.85
CA LEU A 132 -6.17 9.84 0.28
C LEU A 132 -6.82 8.51 -0.12
N LEU A 133 -6.10 7.43 0.16
CA LEU A 133 -6.65 6.08 0.21
C LEU A 133 -6.83 5.68 1.67
N ARG A 134 -7.93 5.01 2.00
CA ARG A 134 -8.19 4.46 3.34
C ARG A 134 -8.63 3.01 3.23
N SER A 135 -8.38 2.23 4.26
CA SER A 135 -9.00 0.91 4.41
C SER A 135 -9.39 0.63 5.84
N LYS A 136 -10.34 -0.28 6.03
CA LYS A 136 -10.74 -0.82 7.33
C LYS A 136 -11.22 -2.26 7.18
N GLY A 137 -11.31 -2.99 8.29
CA GLY A 137 -11.87 -4.33 8.32
C GLY A 137 -10.91 -5.36 8.93
N ARG A 138 -11.07 -6.63 8.60
CA ARG A 138 -10.28 -7.72 9.22
C ARG A 138 -9.29 -8.31 8.22
N VAL A 139 -8.03 -8.51 8.64
CA VAL A 139 -6.97 -9.07 7.76
C VAL A 139 -6.66 -10.53 8.08
N ILE A 140 -6.69 -10.88 9.36
CA ILE A 140 -6.50 -12.25 9.88
C ILE A 140 -7.46 -12.45 11.04
N ASP A 141 -7.84 -13.70 11.31
CA ASP A 141 -8.58 -14.05 12.53
C ASP A 141 -7.79 -13.50 13.73
N SER A 142 -8.41 -12.60 14.51
CA SER A 142 -7.88 -11.79 15.64
C SER A 142 -7.56 -10.31 15.35
N LEU A 143 -7.03 -9.94 14.17
CA LEU A 143 -6.59 -8.55 13.96
C LEU A 143 -7.65 -7.70 13.24
N ASP A 144 -8.28 -6.82 14.01
CA ASP A 144 -9.24 -5.84 13.51
C ASP A 144 -8.51 -4.51 13.16
N ILE A 145 -8.59 -4.13 11.88
CA ILE A 145 -8.05 -2.86 11.38
C ILE A 145 -9.15 -1.81 11.49
N ASP A 146 -8.98 -0.91 12.45
CA ASP A 146 -9.82 0.28 12.60
C ASP A 146 -9.66 1.18 11.38
N GLU A 147 -8.40 1.44 11.00
CA GLU A 147 -8.08 2.28 9.87
C GLU A 147 -6.64 2.09 9.36
N ILE A 148 -6.47 2.00 8.04
CA ILE A 148 -5.21 2.39 7.39
C ILE A 148 -5.47 3.64 6.57
N ARG A 149 -4.54 4.60 6.62
CA ARG A 149 -4.55 5.82 5.80
C ARG A 149 -3.27 5.92 4.99
N TRP A 150 -3.40 6.13 3.69
CA TRP A 150 -2.31 6.47 2.78
C TRP A 150 -2.56 7.84 2.14
N PRO A 151 -2.03 8.92 2.75
CA PRO A 151 -1.94 10.21 2.09
C PRO A 151 -1.05 10.11 0.84
N LEU A 152 -1.56 10.57 -0.30
CA LEU A 152 -0.87 10.47 -1.59
C LEU A 152 -0.58 11.84 -2.22
N ALA A 153 -0.92 12.94 -1.55
CA ALA A 153 -0.67 14.28 -2.07
C ALA A 153 0.83 14.47 -2.42
N GLY A 154 1.11 14.91 -3.65
CA GLY A 154 2.46 15.12 -4.16
C GLY A 154 3.17 13.85 -4.66
N VAL A 155 2.56 12.66 -4.52
CA VAL A 155 3.05 11.43 -5.13
C VAL A 155 2.84 11.50 -6.64
N LYS A 156 3.84 11.08 -7.40
CA LYS A 156 3.78 10.98 -8.86
C LYS A 156 3.95 9.53 -9.28
N VAL A 157 3.21 9.14 -10.31
CA VAL A 157 3.34 7.84 -10.95
C VAL A 157 3.74 8.09 -12.40
N THR A 158 4.85 7.48 -12.79
CA THR A 158 5.39 7.51 -14.15
C THR A 158 5.56 6.08 -14.66
N GLN A 159 6.02 5.92 -15.90
CA GLN A 159 6.39 4.59 -16.41
C GLN A 159 7.61 4.00 -15.68
N ARG A 160 8.49 4.86 -15.12
CA ARG A 160 9.70 4.44 -14.41
C ARG A 160 9.40 3.95 -13.00
N GLY A 161 8.36 4.51 -12.37
CA GLY A 161 7.93 4.09 -11.04
C GLY A 161 7.20 5.19 -10.29
N VAL A 162 7.27 5.09 -8.96
CA VAL A 162 6.64 6.03 -8.04
C VAL A 162 7.67 7.00 -7.49
N ASP A 163 7.36 8.29 -7.55
CA ASP A 163 8.15 9.38 -6.98
C ASP A 163 7.38 10.11 -5.88
N GLY A 164 8.12 10.60 -4.89
CA GLY A 164 7.59 11.47 -3.84
C GLY A 164 7.42 10.76 -2.49
N ARG A 165 6.72 11.44 -1.58
CA ARG A 165 6.61 11.00 -0.19
C ARG A 165 5.52 9.93 -0.04
N LEU A 166 5.91 8.73 0.37
CA LEU A 166 4.98 7.62 0.66
C LEU A 166 4.77 7.51 2.16
N GLN A 167 3.50 7.58 2.58
CA GLN A 167 3.13 7.53 3.98
C GLN A 167 2.04 6.49 4.23
N ALA A 168 2.09 5.86 5.40
CA ALA A 168 1.01 5.02 5.90
C ALA A 168 0.81 5.26 7.41
N ILE A 169 -0.44 5.25 7.84
CA ILE A 169 -0.81 5.25 9.26
C ILE A 169 -1.79 4.12 9.46
N LEU A 170 -1.44 3.16 10.31
CA LEU A 170 -2.26 2.01 10.68
C LEU A 170 -2.69 2.17 12.14
N GLN A 171 -3.98 2.03 12.37
CA GLN A 171 -4.60 1.84 13.68
C GLN A 171 -5.32 0.51 13.66
N ALA A 172 -5.04 -0.31 14.66
CA ALA A 172 -5.65 -1.62 14.78
C ALA A 172 -5.74 -2.02 16.25
N HIS A 173 -6.62 -2.98 16.50
CA HIS A 173 -6.74 -3.64 17.78
C HIS A 173 -6.89 -5.15 17.59
N GLU A 174 -6.57 -5.86 18.65
CA GLU A 174 -6.87 -7.27 18.84
C GLU A 174 -7.51 -7.34 20.24
N ASN A 175 -8.65 -8.01 20.36
CA ASN A 175 -9.51 -7.91 21.55
C ASN A 175 -8.83 -8.36 22.85
N GLU A 176 -7.89 -9.29 22.77
CA GLU A 176 -7.14 -9.85 23.90
C GLU A 176 -5.73 -9.26 24.03
N LEU A 177 -5.09 -8.88 22.92
CA LEU A 177 -3.71 -8.38 22.92
C LEU A 177 -3.61 -6.87 23.16
N GLY A 178 -4.60 -6.08 22.71
CA GLY A 178 -4.60 -4.62 22.88
C GLY A 178 -4.57 -3.84 21.56
N ASP A 179 -4.49 -2.52 21.69
CA ASP A 179 -4.51 -1.54 20.62
C ASP A 179 -3.10 -1.08 20.22
N PHE A 180 -2.92 -0.70 18.96
CA PHE A 180 -1.66 -0.15 18.49
C PHE A 180 -1.80 0.80 17.29
N VAL A 181 -0.80 1.67 17.18
CA VAL A 181 -0.64 2.59 16.05
C VAL A 181 0.75 2.44 15.46
N LEU A 182 0.81 2.25 14.14
CA LEU A 182 2.04 2.23 13.37
C LEU A 182 2.02 3.34 12.32
N HIS A 183 3.15 4.04 12.21
CA HIS A 183 3.41 5.05 11.19
C HIS A 183 4.52 4.58 10.28
N MET A 184 4.40 4.94 9.01
CA MET A 184 5.44 4.79 8.00
C MET A 184 5.56 6.08 7.21
N ASP A 185 6.79 6.47 6.92
CA ASP A 185 7.10 7.65 6.14
C ASP A 185 8.36 7.38 5.32
N GLY A 186 8.35 7.74 4.05
CA GLY A 186 9.49 7.50 3.18
C GLY A 186 9.47 8.34 1.92
N LEU A 187 10.60 8.38 1.24
CA LEU A 187 10.80 9.06 -0.03
C LEU A 187 11.12 8.04 -1.11
N ALA A 188 10.31 8.04 -2.16
CA ALA A 188 10.47 7.20 -3.33
C ALA A 188 11.06 8.01 -4.49
N ASN A 189 11.93 7.36 -5.26
CA ASN A 189 12.53 7.85 -6.50
C ASN A 189 12.48 6.71 -7.53
N ASP A 190 11.68 6.90 -8.59
CA ASP A 190 11.40 5.89 -9.61
C ASP A 190 11.11 4.50 -9.02
N PHE A 191 10.43 4.45 -7.88
CA PHE A 191 10.34 3.22 -7.12
C PHE A 191 9.37 2.22 -7.74
N LEU A 192 9.87 1.01 -7.99
CA LEU A 192 9.12 -0.20 -8.25
C LEU A 192 9.72 -1.34 -7.39
N PRO A 193 8.99 -2.43 -7.12
CA PRO A 193 9.60 -3.60 -6.51
C PRO A 193 10.80 -4.07 -7.34
N ASP A 194 11.97 -4.11 -6.71
CA ASP A 194 13.23 -4.53 -7.30
C ASP A 194 13.85 -3.57 -8.36
N ALA A 195 13.36 -2.33 -8.47
CA ALA A 195 13.94 -1.26 -9.30
C ALA A 195 13.77 0.13 -8.69
N GLY A 196 14.78 0.99 -8.81
CA GLY A 196 14.72 2.34 -8.25
C GLY A 196 14.95 2.33 -6.74
N ARG A 197 14.46 3.36 -6.04
CA ARG A 197 14.77 3.56 -4.62
C ARG A 197 13.58 3.99 -3.78
N TRP A 198 13.42 3.36 -2.63
CA TRP A 198 12.56 3.83 -1.56
C TRP A 198 13.28 3.79 -0.22
N GLN A 199 13.44 4.95 0.40
CA GLN A 199 13.95 5.09 1.76
C GLN A 199 12.78 5.33 2.70
N TRP A 200 12.74 4.61 3.82
CA TRP A 200 11.64 4.70 4.75
C TRP A 200 12.12 4.69 6.19
N ARG A 201 11.25 5.19 7.04
CA ARG A 201 11.27 5.00 8.48
C ARG A 201 9.88 4.59 8.92
N TYR A 202 9.83 3.86 10.02
CA TYR A 202 8.58 3.50 10.68
C TYR A 202 8.73 3.68 12.18
N TRP A 203 7.63 3.94 12.85
CA TRP A 203 7.58 4.02 14.29
C TRP A 203 6.17 3.74 14.78
N GLY A 204 6.04 3.34 16.02
CA GLY A 204 4.75 3.10 16.61
C GLY A 204 4.81 2.62 18.03
N LYS A 205 3.63 2.39 18.57
CA LYS A 205 3.44 1.97 19.96
C LYS A 205 2.12 1.24 20.10
N GLY A 206 2.01 0.46 21.17
CA GLY A 206 0.77 -0.21 21.52
C GLY A 206 0.77 -0.73 22.94
N SER A 207 -0.37 -1.26 23.33
CA SER A 207 -0.54 -2.04 24.55
C SER A 207 -0.34 -3.53 24.26
N PHE A 208 0.05 -4.27 25.30
CA PHE A 208 0.09 -5.72 25.31
C PHE A 208 -0.52 -6.22 26.62
N THR A 209 -1.85 -6.32 26.62
CA THR A 209 -2.67 -6.66 27.79
C THR A 209 -2.25 -7.97 28.47
N PRO A 210 -1.93 -9.07 27.76
CA PRO A 210 -1.61 -10.34 28.41
C PRO A 210 -0.41 -10.31 29.36
N MET A 211 0.49 -9.35 29.19
CA MET A 211 1.68 -9.19 30.04
C MET A 211 1.74 -7.83 30.74
N ASN A 212 0.60 -7.11 30.79
CA ASN A 212 0.48 -5.78 31.39
C ASN A 212 1.61 -4.82 30.96
N ALA A 213 1.86 -4.79 29.65
CA ALA A 213 3.00 -4.10 29.07
C ALA A 213 2.55 -3.09 28.02
N THR A 214 3.40 -2.09 27.78
CA THR A 214 3.35 -1.27 26.58
C THR A 214 4.61 -1.51 25.77
N TRP A 215 4.49 -1.39 24.44
CA TRP A 215 5.62 -1.55 23.55
C TRP A 215 5.76 -0.35 22.62
N ASP A 216 7.00 -0.11 22.20
CA ASP A 216 7.32 0.80 21.11
C ASP A 216 8.21 0.13 20.08
N VAL A 217 8.17 0.69 18.87
CA VAL A 217 9.03 0.29 17.77
C VAL A 217 9.45 1.52 16.98
N ALA A 218 10.69 1.52 16.50
CA ALA A 218 11.17 2.43 15.49
C ALA A 218 12.20 1.74 14.61
N GLY A 219 12.30 2.15 13.35
CA GLY A 219 13.34 1.67 12.46
C GLY A 219 13.40 2.45 11.16
N LYS A 220 14.47 2.22 10.39
CA LYS A 220 14.70 2.84 9.09
C LYS A 220 15.42 1.90 8.14
N GLY A 221 15.23 2.10 6.85
CA GLY A 221 15.94 1.33 5.84
C GLY A 221 15.86 1.91 4.44
N GLU A 222 16.38 1.13 3.49
CA GLU A 222 16.30 1.38 2.05
C GLU A 222 16.00 0.13 1.21
N TRP A 223 15.19 0.28 0.15
CA TRP A 223 14.90 -0.71 -0.86
C TRP A 223 15.43 -0.07 -2.13
N HIS A 224 16.57 -0.57 -2.56
CA HIS A 224 17.31 -0.08 -3.70
C HIS A 224 17.53 -1.23 -4.65
N ASP A 225 16.89 -1.14 -5.81
CA ASP A 225 16.81 -2.22 -6.78
C ASP A 225 16.41 -3.53 -6.08
N SER A 226 17.12 -4.64 -6.31
CA SER A 226 16.81 -5.93 -5.70
C SER A 226 17.20 -6.07 -4.22
N THR A 227 17.66 -5.01 -3.54
CA THR A 227 18.19 -5.11 -2.17
C THR A 227 17.34 -4.33 -1.18
N ILE A 228 16.89 -5.00 -0.12
CA ILE A 228 16.21 -4.38 1.03
C ILE A 228 17.18 -4.39 2.21
N THR A 229 17.48 -3.21 2.75
CA THR A 229 18.35 -3.03 3.91
C THR A 229 17.59 -2.37 5.04
N LEU A 230 17.51 -3.02 6.20
CA LEU A 230 17.10 -2.41 7.45
C LEU A 230 18.36 -1.96 8.19
N THR A 231 18.53 -0.65 8.35
CA THR A 231 19.75 -0.08 8.93
C THR A 231 19.61 0.23 10.40
N ASP A 232 18.40 0.61 10.85
CA ASP A 232 18.06 0.72 12.26
C ASP A 232 16.78 -0.05 12.56
N LEU A 233 16.76 -0.71 13.71
CA LEU A 233 15.56 -1.20 14.37
C LEU A 233 15.79 -1.10 15.88
N SER A 234 14.77 -0.61 16.58
CA SER A 234 14.65 -0.64 18.03
C SER A 234 13.22 -0.96 18.37
N THR A 235 13.00 -2.02 19.14
CA THR A 235 11.67 -2.34 19.65
C THR A 235 11.80 -2.94 21.03
N GLY A 236 10.84 -2.70 21.91
CA GLY A 236 10.87 -3.26 23.23
C GLY A 236 9.63 -2.95 24.02
N PHE A 237 9.55 -3.58 25.19
CA PHE A 237 8.49 -3.36 26.15
C PHE A 237 8.99 -2.46 27.29
N ASP A 238 8.07 -1.80 28.01
CA ASP A 238 8.37 -1.14 29.27
C ASP A 238 8.66 -2.16 30.39
N GLN A 239 7.93 -3.27 30.38
CA GLN A 239 8.13 -4.46 31.20
C GLN A 239 7.53 -5.68 30.49
N LEU A 240 7.91 -6.87 30.91
CA LEU A 240 7.31 -8.10 30.40
C LEU A 240 7.02 -9.03 31.57
N GLN A 241 5.74 -9.12 31.95
CA GLN A 241 5.29 -9.98 33.04
C GLN A 241 4.77 -11.32 32.49
N TYR A 242 5.39 -12.41 32.91
CA TYR A 242 4.97 -13.77 32.56
C TYR A 242 4.98 -14.68 33.79
N GLY A 243 3.79 -15.05 34.27
CA GLY A 243 3.66 -15.84 35.50
C GLY A 243 4.25 -15.11 36.70
N THR A 244 5.28 -15.70 37.32
CA THR A 244 6.00 -15.13 38.47
C THR A 244 7.20 -14.26 38.08
N MET A 245 7.48 -14.14 36.78
CA MET A 245 8.64 -13.46 36.23
C MET A 245 8.27 -12.07 35.70
N THR A 246 9.03 -11.05 36.07
CA THR A 246 8.95 -9.71 35.47
C THR A 246 10.31 -9.34 34.90
N VAL A 247 10.39 -9.20 33.57
CA VAL A 247 11.60 -8.75 32.87
C VAL A 247 11.53 -7.24 32.71
N GLU A 248 12.54 -6.51 33.18
CA GLU A 248 12.60 -5.07 33.05
C GLU A 248 13.06 -4.65 31.64
N LYS A 249 12.26 -3.81 30.97
CA LYS A 249 12.59 -3.09 29.73
C LYS A 249 13.34 -3.91 28.66
N PRO A 250 12.85 -5.10 28.27
CA PRO A 250 13.50 -5.87 27.21
C PRO A 250 13.46 -5.07 25.90
N ARG A 251 14.58 -5.00 25.20
CA ARG A 251 14.74 -4.23 23.96
C ARG A 251 15.60 -4.98 22.94
N LEU A 252 15.02 -5.17 21.76
CA LEU A 252 15.67 -5.71 20.58
C LEU A 252 16.20 -4.57 19.70
N ILE A 253 17.48 -4.63 19.34
CA ILE A 253 18.15 -3.67 18.45
C ILE A 253 18.96 -4.40 17.37
N LEU A 254 19.37 -3.69 16.32
CA LEU A 254 20.33 -4.21 15.35
C LEU A 254 21.77 -4.09 15.85
N ASP A 255 22.48 -5.21 15.83
CA ASP A 255 23.95 -5.25 15.95
C ASP A 255 24.61 -5.02 14.58
N LYS A 256 23.96 -5.49 13.50
CA LYS A 256 24.36 -5.26 12.10
C LYS A 256 23.11 -5.05 11.23
N PRO A 257 23.18 -4.25 10.15
CA PRO A 257 22.06 -4.11 9.23
C PRO A 257 21.54 -5.46 8.75
N VAL A 258 20.21 -5.60 8.68
CA VAL A 258 19.60 -6.74 7.99
C VAL A 258 19.56 -6.41 6.51
N VAL A 259 20.25 -7.21 5.70
CA VAL A 259 20.32 -7.07 4.24
C VAL A 259 19.64 -8.28 3.63
N TRP A 260 18.64 -8.03 2.78
CA TRP A 260 17.96 -9.03 1.97
C TRP A 260 18.16 -8.72 0.49
N VAL A 261 19.01 -9.49 -0.17
CA VAL A 261 19.16 -9.48 -1.63
C VAL A 261 18.15 -10.44 -2.22
N ARG A 262 17.26 -9.88 -3.04
CA ARG A 262 16.15 -10.58 -3.69
C ARG A 262 16.45 -11.01 -5.12
N ASP A 263 17.70 -10.89 -5.54
CA ASP A 263 18.14 -11.35 -6.85
C ASP A 263 17.76 -12.82 -7.06
N ALA A 264 17.22 -13.14 -8.23
CA ALA A 264 16.71 -14.47 -8.51
C ALA A 264 17.83 -15.52 -8.62
N GLN A 265 19.04 -15.11 -9.02
CA GLN A 265 20.19 -16.00 -9.20
C GLN A 265 21.00 -16.14 -7.90
N HIS A 266 21.21 -15.03 -7.21
CA HIS A 266 22.05 -14.93 -6.01
C HIS A 266 21.29 -14.30 -4.83
N PRO A 267 20.20 -14.93 -4.34
CA PRO A 267 19.49 -14.41 -3.19
C PRO A 267 20.31 -14.60 -1.92
N SER A 268 20.37 -13.58 -1.07
CA SER A 268 21.06 -13.65 0.22
C SER A 268 20.29 -12.89 1.29
N PHE A 269 20.47 -13.33 2.53
CA PHE A 269 19.88 -12.72 3.70
C PHE A 269 20.89 -12.77 4.84
N SER A 270 21.23 -11.61 5.40
CA SER A 270 22.20 -11.51 6.48
C SER A 270 21.79 -10.44 7.47
N GLY A 271 22.19 -10.59 8.73
CA GLY A 271 22.01 -9.54 9.74
C GLY A 271 22.39 -10.00 11.14
N ALA A 272 22.42 -9.07 12.08
CA ALA A 272 22.62 -9.40 13.48
C ALA A 272 21.76 -8.49 14.37
N LEU A 273 21.22 -9.07 15.44
CA LEU A 273 20.35 -8.41 16.41
C LEU A 273 20.87 -8.70 17.82
N SER A 274 20.66 -7.78 18.74
CA SER A 274 20.81 -8.02 20.18
C SER A 274 19.50 -7.76 20.89
N LEU A 275 19.17 -8.65 21.84
CA LEU A 275 18.10 -8.47 22.80
C LEU A 275 18.75 -8.18 24.16
N ASP A 276 18.61 -6.94 24.61
CA ASP A 276 19.05 -6.51 25.92
C ASP A 276 17.87 -6.51 26.88
N ALA A 277 18.02 -7.15 28.03
CA ALA A 277 17.03 -7.16 29.08
C ALA A 277 17.64 -6.66 30.38
N GLY A 278 16.88 -5.84 31.12
CA GLY A 278 17.21 -5.45 32.47
C GLY A 278 17.13 -6.63 33.44
N GLN A 279 17.06 -6.31 34.73
CA GLN A 279 16.90 -7.36 35.74
C GLN A 279 15.59 -8.13 35.52
N THR A 280 15.64 -9.43 35.81
CA THR A 280 14.44 -10.25 35.85
C THR A 280 14.10 -10.57 37.30
N LEU A 281 12.94 -10.11 37.74
CA LEU A 281 12.45 -10.24 39.12
C LEU A 281 11.51 -11.44 39.20
N PHE A 282 11.64 -12.23 40.27
CA PHE A 282 10.70 -13.32 40.58
C PHE A 282 9.87 -12.95 41.81
N THR A 283 8.59 -13.31 41.82
CA THR A 283 7.69 -13.05 42.97
C THR A 283 8.23 -13.62 44.30
N GLY A 284 9.07 -14.66 44.24
CA GLY A 284 9.78 -15.22 45.39
C GLY A 284 11.00 -14.43 45.88
N GLY A 285 11.26 -13.23 45.35
CA GLY A 285 12.35 -12.34 45.77
C GLY A 285 13.72 -12.62 45.13
N SER A 286 13.82 -13.65 44.28
CA SER A 286 15.04 -13.91 43.50
C SER A 286 15.16 -12.94 42.32
N VAL A 287 16.40 -12.69 41.89
CA VAL A 287 16.71 -11.77 40.79
C VAL A 287 17.73 -12.42 39.85
N LEU A 288 17.49 -12.34 38.53
CA LEU A 288 18.53 -12.56 37.53
C LEU A 288 19.12 -11.21 37.11
N PRO A 289 20.45 -11.11 36.97
CA PRO A 289 21.09 -9.88 36.52
C PRO A 289 20.69 -9.55 35.07
N PRO A 290 20.91 -8.31 34.62
CA PRO A 290 20.73 -7.94 33.23
C PRO A 290 21.48 -8.87 32.29
N SER A 291 20.90 -9.13 31.12
CA SER A 291 21.44 -10.08 30.15
C SER A 291 21.29 -9.56 28.74
N THR A 292 22.23 -9.96 27.87
CA THR A 292 22.22 -9.68 26.45
C THR A 292 22.27 -10.99 25.68
N LEU A 293 21.30 -11.19 24.78
CA LEU A 293 21.30 -12.28 23.82
C LEU A 293 21.63 -11.73 22.45
N LYS A 294 22.60 -12.34 21.76
CA LYS A 294 23.00 -11.96 20.41
C LYS A 294 22.55 -13.01 19.41
N PHE A 295 21.96 -12.55 18.32
CA PHE A 295 21.49 -13.38 17.21
C PHE A 295 22.17 -12.92 15.93
N SER A 296 22.60 -13.86 15.11
CA SER A 296 23.09 -13.57 13.76
C SER A 296 22.54 -14.58 12.78
N VAL A 297 22.24 -14.10 11.57
CA VAL A 297 21.72 -14.91 10.48
C VAL A 297 22.54 -14.65 9.23
N ASP A 298 22.80 -15.72 8.49
CA ASP A 298 23.40 -15.71 7.16
C ASP A 298 22.79 -16.87 6.37
N GLY A 299 22.28 -16.61 5.16
CA GLY A 299 21.67 -17.63 4.32
C GLY A 299 21.03 -17.06 3.06
N ALA A 300 20.14 -17.84 2.43
CA ALA A 300 19.44 -17.46 1.21
C ALA A 300 17.92 -17.65 1.37
N ILE A 301 17.14 -16.58 1.18
CA ILE A 301 15.67 -16.61 1.21
C ILE A 301 15.15 -16.43 -0.22
N ARG A 302 14.68 -17.53 -0.83
CA ARG A 302 14.30 -17.57 -2.26
C ARG A 302 12.88 -17.09 -2.58
N ARG A 303 11.94 -17.05 -1.62
CA ARG A 303 10.56 -16.56 -1.86
C ARG A 303 9.88 -16.02 -0.61
N ILE A 304 9.62 -14.72 -0.62
CA ILE A 304 8.58 -14.10 0.18
C ILE A 304 7.86 -13.12 -0.77
N SER A 305 6.54 -13.26 -0.95
CA SER A 305 5.77 -12.27 -1.72
C SER A 305 5.89 -10.90 -1.05
N SER A 306 5.84 -9.80 -1.81
CA SER A 306 5.99 -8.43 -1.28
C SER A 306 5.06 -8.12 -0.09
N LEU A 307 3.82 -8.63 -0.10
CA LEU A 307 2.93 -8.56 1.06
C LEU A 307 3.43 -9.38 2.27
N LYS A 308 3.97 -10.58 2.04
CA LYS A 308 4.52 -11.42 3.11
C LYS A 308 5.83 -10.86 3.69
N ALA A 309 6.58 -10.05 2.94
CA ALA A 309 7.82 -9.44 3.41
C ALA A 309 7.55 -8.31 4.40
N ILE A 310 6.58 -7.44 4.08
CA ILE A 310 6.06 -6.44 5.02
C ILE A 310 5.45 -7.13 6.24
N TYR A 311 4.67 -8.19 6.01
CA TYR A 311 4.14 -9.03 7.09
C TYR A 311 5.24 -9.66 7.95
N MET A 312 6.37 -10.09 7.37
CA MET A 312 7.48 -10.69 8.11
C MET A 312 8.26 -9.65 8.92
N LEU A 313 8.45 -8.43 8.40
CA LEU A 313 9.01 -7.31 9.16
C LEU A 313 8.12 -6.93 10.36
N VAL A 314 6.80 -6.92 10.17
CA VAL A 314 5.83 -6.70 11.26
C VAL A 314 5.80 -7.89 12.22
N ARG A 315 5.94 -9.12 11.75
CA ARG A 315 5.93 -10.34 12.58
C ARG A 315 7.23 -10.53 13.37
N LEU A 316 8.38 -10.13 12.81
CA LEU A 316 9.66 -10.09 13.51
C LEU A 316 9.67 -9.05 14.62
N ALA A 317 8.92 -7.94 14.47
CA ALA A 317 8.66 -7.00 15.55
C ALA A 317 7.66 -7.54 16.61
N ARG A 318 6.94 -8.63 16.32
CA ARG A 318 5.86 -9.19 17.17
C ARG A 318 6.27 -10.42 17.99
N PHE A 319 7.47 -10.98 17.76
CA PHE A 319 7.95 -12.22 18.39
C PHE A 319 9.45 -12.19 18.71
N GLY A 320 9.94 -11.02 19.17
CA GLY A 320 11.19 -10.92 19.93
C GLY A 320 10.90 -10.91 21.42
#